data_AF-A0A7V0S6D2-F1
#
_entry.id   AF-A0A7V0S6D2-F1
#
_cell.length_a   1.000
_cell.length_b   1.000
_cell.length_c   1.000
_cell.angle_alpha   90.00
_cell.angle_beta   90.00
_cell.angle_gamma   90.00
#
_symmetry.space_group_name_H-M   'P 1'
#
loop_
_entity.id
_entity.type
_entity.pdbx_description
1 polymer ?
#
loop_
_entity_poly.entity_id
_entity_poly.type
_entity_poly.pdbx_seq_one_letter_code
_entity_poly.pdbx_strand_id
1 'polypeptide(L)'
;MKTVCQYFLPILLICLICQSCGFTRQHLSNRTFLRLLSGLEYRIDDQVIQLEKGKYVQEIAPGTASEMYVALSDWLVLGDLNGDRQADAAVILITNNGSTGKQYYLVPVLRQGNRLVALNAILIGERISIVSMIIEDQQIDIVYLDREPGDSMVALPKIEIRRRFSIKSNTLAELQLSQDFYVKR
;
A
#
# COMPACT_ATOMS: atom_id res chain seq x y z
N MET A 1 82.86 -19.14 12.65
CA MET A 1 82.36 -20.53 12.58
C MET A 1 81.00 -20.61 13.26
N LYS A 2 80.08 -21.39 12.67
CA LYS A 2 78.64 -21.59 12.94
C LYS A 2 77.71 -20.67 12.12
N THR A 3 77.23 -21.05 10.92
CA THR A 3 76.14 -21.97 10.50
C THR A 3 74.93 -21.16 9.98
N VAL A 4 74.77 -21.19 8.65
CA VAL A 4 73.56 -21.22 7.79
C VAL A 4 72.18 -20.96 8.45
N CYS A 5 71.37 -20.07 7.85
CA CYS A 5 69.97 -20.37 7.51
C CYS A 5 69.42 -19.41 6.44
N GLN A 6 68.95 -19.99 5.34
CA GLN A 6 68.46 -19.35 4.12
C GLN A 6 67.00 -19.76 3.96
N TYR A 7 66.02 -18.87 4.11
CA TYR A 7 64.63 -19.08 3.66
C TYR A 7 63.98 -17.71 3.38
N PHE A 8 63.75 -17.38 2.10
CA PHE A 8 62.45 -17.48 1.42
C PHE A 8 61.46 -16.38 1.86
N LEU A 9 61.37 -15.29 1.08
CA LEU A 9 60.11 -14.55 0.88
C LEU A 9 59.06 -15.55 0.36
N PRO A 10 57.74 -15.43 0.63
CA PRO A 10 56.97 -14.28 0.16
C PRO A 10 55.68 -13.95 0.95
N ILE A 11 54.84 -13.11 0.34
CA ILE A 11 53.39 -12.93 0.52
C ILE A 11 52.98 -11.72 1.37
N LEU A 12 52.98 -10.61 0.64
CA LEU A 12 52.10 -9.46 0.75
C LEU A 12 50.67 -9.90 1.18
N LEU A 13 50.37 -9.81 2.48
CA LEU A 13 49.00 -9.95 2.98
C LEU A 13 48.27 -8.62 2.70
N ILE A 14 47.81 -8.43 1.46
CA ILE A 14 46.76 -7.46 1.17
C ILE A 14 45.52 -8.01 1.89
N CYS A 15 45.32 -7.51 3.11
CA CYS A 15 44.06 -7.60 3.80
C CYS A 15 43.06 -6.79 2.97
N LEU A 16 42.49 -7.44 1.95
CA LEU A 16 41.27 -6.99 1.29
C LEU A 16 40.23 -6.97 2.40
N ILE A 17 40.08 -5.80 3.01
CA ILE A 17 38.92 -5.47 3.82
C ILE A 17 37.78 -5.60 2.81
N CYS A 18 37.21 -6.80 2.74
CA CYS A 18 35.88 -7.02 2.25
C CYS A 18 35.03 -6.25 3.24
N GLN A 19 34.90 -4.94 2.98
CA GLN A 19 33.86 -4.11 3.55
C GLN A 19 32.60 -4.82 3.09
N SER A 20 32.14 -5.74 3.93
CA SER A 20 30.77 -6.22 3.93
C SER A 20 29.95 -4.97 3.73
N CYS A 21 29.39 -4.83 2.53
CA CYS A 21 28.52 -3.73 2.18
C CYS A 21 27.38 -3.81 3.19
N GLY A 22 27.52 -3.03 4.26
CA GLY A 22 26.58 -2.95 5.35
C GLY A 22 25.38 -2.19 4.81
N PHE A 23 24.57 -2.87 3.99
CA PHE A 23 23.22 -2.42 3.72
C PHE A 23 22.42 -2.68 4.98
N THR A 24 22.60 -1.80 5.96
CA THR A 24 21.84 -1.78 7.20
C THR A 24 20.38 -1.67 6.82
N ARG A 25 19.62 -2.79 6.88
CA ARG A 25 18.18 -2.79 6.66
C ARG A 25 17.56 -1.86 7.70
N GLN A 26 17.18 -0.65 7.30
CA GLN A 26 16.43 0.26 8.15
C GLN A 26 14.99 -0.28 8.25
N HIS A 27 14.71 -1.05 9.30
CA HIS A 27 13.35 -1.44 9.62
C HIS A 27 12.62 -0.20 10.19
N LEU A 28 11.79 0.46 9.38
CA LEU A 28 10.97 1.56 9.89
C LEU A 28 9.99 1.02 10.93
N SER A 29 9.88 1.72 12.06
CA SER A 29 8.81 1.43 13.02
C SER A 29 7.44 1.65 12.36
N ASN A 30 6.41 0.91 12.78
CA ASN A 30 5.06 1.09 12.26
C ASN A 30 4.61 2.56 12.37
N ARG A 31 4.91 3.26 13.47
CA ARG A 31 4.56 4.69 13.62
C ARG A 31 5.22 5.58 12.57
N THR A 32 6.50 5.36 12.28
CA THR A 32 7.20 6.11 11.24
C THR A 32 6.63 5.80 9.86
N PHE A 33 6.34 4.52 9.58
CA PHE A 33 5.69 4.09 8.34
C PHE A 33 4.36 4.83 8.14
N LEU A 34 3.49 4.80 9.16
CA LEU A 34 2.18 5.45 9.11
C LEU A 34 2.29 6.97 8.89
N ARG A 35 3.27 7.61 9.52
CA ARG A 35 3.54 9.04 9.29
C ARG A 35 3.91 9.31 7.83
N LEU A 36 4.72 8.45 7.21
CA LEU A 36 5.09 8.63 5.80
C LEU A 36 3.87 8.49 4.87
N LEU A 37 2.96 7.53 5.13
CA LEU A 37 1.72 7.38 4.37
C LEU A 37 0.86 8.66 4.38
N SER A 38 0.86 9.40 5.50
CA SER A 38 0.08 10.62 5.66
C SER A 38 0.62 11.81 4.84
N GLY A 39 1.85 11.74 4.34
CA GLY A 39 2.47 12.78 3.50
C GLY A 39 2.83 12.27 2.11
N LEU A 40 2.24 11.16 1.67
CA LEU A 40 2.55 10.54 0.40
C LEU A 40 1.69 11.12 -0.73
N GLU A 41 2.23 11.04 -1.95
CA GLU A 41 1.48 11.26 -3.18
C GLU A 41 0.71 9.98 -3.57
N TYR A 42 -0.56 10.13 -3.93
CA TYR A 42 -1.42 9.04 -4.40
C TYR A 42 -1.98 9.37 -5.77
N ARG A 43 -2.12 8.35 -6.63
CA ARG A 43 -2.77 8.50 -7.93
C ARG A 43 -4.16 7.87 -7.91
N ILE A 44 -5.17 8.72 -8.01
CA ILE A 44 -6.58 8.32 -8.09
C ILE A 44 -7.05 8.68 -9.49
N ASP A 45 -7.42 7.67 -10.28
CA ASP A 45 -7.72 7.82 -11.71
C ASP A 45 -6.55 8.53 -12.44
N ASP A 46 -6.81 9.69 -13.05
CA ASP A 46 -5.80 10.52 -13.75
C ASP A 46 -5.27 11.68 -12.89
N GLN A 47 -5.66 11.74 -11.61
CA GLN A 47 -5.26 12.82 -10.70
C GLN A 47 -4.16 12.38 -9.73
N VAL A 48 -3.19 13.27 -9.56
CA VAL A 48 -2.12 13.13 -8.58
C VAL A 48 -2.48 13.95 -7.35
N ILE A 49 -2.62 13.28 -6.21
CA ILE A 49 -3.08 13.85 -4.95
C ILE A 49 -1.97 13.76 -3.92
N GLN A 50 -1.39 14.90 -3.56
CA GLN A 50 -0.43 15.00 -2.47
C GLN A 50 -1.18 15.17 -1.14
N LEU A 51 -1.08 14.20 -0.25
CA LEU A 51 -1.65 14.36 1.10
C LEU A 51 -0.74 15.22 1.97
N GLU A 52 -1.37 16.02 2.82
CA GLU A 52 -0.76 16.72 3.93
C GLU A 52 -1.40 16.25 5.23
N LYS A 53 -0.61 15.59 6.09
CA LYS A 53 -1.09 15.04 7.38
C LYS A 53 -2.32 14.12 7.20
N GLY A 54 -2.33 13.37 6.10
CA GLY A 54 -3.31 12.34 5.77
C GLY A 54 -4.53 12.85 5.03
N LYS A 55 -4.55 14.12 4.61
CA LYS A 55 -5.70 14.74 3.95
C LYS A 55 -5.28 15.64 2.80
N TYR A 56 -6.17 15.81 1.85
CA TYR A 56 -6.11 16.79 0.79
C TYR A 56 -7.49 17.43 0.65
N VAL A 57 -7.53 18.76 0.56
CA VAL A 57 -8.77 19.54 0.45
C VAL A 57 -8.55 20.60 -0.62
N GLN A 58 -9.47 20.69 -1.57
CA GLN A 58 -9.47 21.73 -2.59
C GLN A 58 -10.89 22.28 -2.78
N GLU A 59 -11.06 23.59 -2.73
CA GLU A 59 -12.33 24.22 -3.10
C GLU A 59 -12.62 23.99 -4.59
N ILE A 60 -13.84 23.55 -4.92
CA ILE A 60 -14.25 23.31 -6.31
C ILE A 60 -14.62 24.63 -7.00
N ALA A 61 -15.21 25.57 -6.25
CA ALA A 61 -15.50 26.92 -6.72
C ALA A 61 -15.39 27.93 -5.56
N PRO A 62 -14.83 29.13 -5.79
CA PRO A 62 -14.67 30.15 -4.76
C PRO A 62 -16.00 30.49 -4.08
N GLY A 63 -16.01 30.46 -2.74
CA GLY A 63 -17.18 30.84 -1.95
C GLY A 63 -18.33 29.82 -1.95
N THR A 64 -18.11 28.60 -2.46
CA THR A 64 -19.06 27.49 -2.32
C THR A 64 -18.68 26.59 -1.14
N ALA A 65 -19.65 25.90 -0.56
CA ALA A 65 -19.39 24.87 0.45
C ALA A 65 -18.89 23.53 -0.15
N SER A 66 -18.68 23.48 -1.48
CA SER A 66 -18.29 22.28 -2.20
C SER A 66 -16.78 22.16 -2.27
N GLU A 67 -16.23 21.19 -1.56
CA GLU A 67 -14.81 20.86 -1.54
C GLU A 67 -14.59 19.47 -2.14
N MET A 68 -13.51 19.32 -2.91
CA MET A 68 -12.90 18.04 -3.17
C MET A 68 -12.10 17.65 -1.93
N TYR A 69 -12.38 16.47 -1.40
CA TYR A 69 -11.76 15.93 -0.20
C TYR A 69 -11.20 14.55 -0.49
N VAL A 70 -9.94 14.32 -0.11
CA VAL A 70 -9.32 12.99 -0.11
C VAL A 70 -8.66 12.79 1.26
N ALA A 71 -8.90 11.64 1.88
CA ALA A 71 -8.24 11.32 3.14
C ALA A 71 -7.83 9.86 3.25
N LEU A 72 -6.69 9.66 3.91
CA LEU A 72 -6.27 8.37 4.41
C LEU A 72 -7.21 7.95 5.53
N SER A 73 -7.82 6.77 5.41
CA SER A 73 -8.66 6.22 6.47
C SER A 73 -7.85 5.45 7.51
N ASP A 74 -8.53 5.03 8.58
CA ASP A 74 -7.95 4.13 9.59
C ASP A 74 -7.83 2.67 9.09
N TRP A 75 -8.43 2.34 7.94
CA TRP A 75 -8.27 1.05 7.28
C TRP A 75 -6.94 1.02 6.54
N LEU A 76 -5.93 0.50 7.23
CA LEU A 76 -4.65 0.15 6.64
C LEU A 76 -4.15 -1.18 7.20
N VAL A 77 -3.37 -1.89 6.40
CA VAL A 77 -2.63 -3.07 6.83
C VAL A 77 -1.23 -3.06 6.27
N LEU A 78 -0.32 -3.69 7.01
CA LEU A 78 1.08 -3.87 6.61
C LEU A 78 1.32 -5.34 6.29
N GLY A 79 2.15 -5.61 5.29
CA GLY A 79 2.49 -6.94 4.83
C GLY A 79 3.45 -6.88 3.65
N ASP A 80 3.97 -8.01 3.21
CA ASP A 80 4.82 -8.09 2.01
C ASP A 80 3.91 -8.31 0.78
N LEU A 81 3.89 -7.35 -0.15
CA LEU A 81 3.03 -7.37 -1.35
C LEU A 81 3.80 -7.71 -2.63
N ASN A 82 5.14 -7.67 -2.61
CA ASN A 82 5.97 -7.88 -3.79
C ASN A 82 7.02 -9.00 -3.65
N GLY A 83 7.07 -9.66 -2.48
CA GLY A 83 7.93 -10.80 -2.21
C GLY A 83 9.37 -10.43 -1.84
N ASP A 84 9.68 -9.16 -1.59
CA ASP A 84 11.03 -8.69 -1.26
C ASP A 84 11.39 -8.80 0.23
N ARG A 85 10.45 -9.33 1.03
CA ARG A 85 10.53 -9.48 2.49
C ARG A 85 10.72 -8.15 3.21
N GLN A 86 10.23 -7.06 2.64
CA GLN A 86 10.09 -5.78 3.33
C GLN A 86 8.60 -5.50 3.55
N ALA A 87 8.30 -4.73 4.60
CA ALA A 87 6.93 -4.34 4.85
C ALA A 87 6.49 -3.29 3.82
N ASP A 88 5.42 -3.60 3.11
CA ASP A 88 4.59 -2.73 2.30
C ASP A 88 3.30 -2.36 3.07
N ALA A 89 2.39 -1.64 2.42
CA ALA A 89 1.06 -1.38 2.96
C ALA A 89 -0.04 -1.52 1.92
N ALA A 90 -1.25 -1.82 2.39
CA ALA A 90 -2.50 -1.56 1.68
C ALA A 90 -3.30 -0.55 2.48
N VAL A 91 -3.75 0.52 1.83
CA VAL A 91 -4.49 1.62 2.46
C VAL A 91 -5.81 1.85 1.75
N ILE A 92 -6.77 2.39 2.50
CA ILE A 92 -8.01 2.90 1.95
C ILE A 92 -8.01 4.42 1.96
N LEU A 93 -8.17 5.00 0.77
CA LEU A 93 -8.48 6.43 0.60
C LEU A 93 -9.98 6.62 0.52
N ILE A 94 -10.48 7.63 1.23
CA ILE A 94 -11.87 8.06 1.17
C ILE A 94 -11.89 9.39 0.41
N THR A 95 -12.65 9.43 -0.69
CA THR A 95 -12.80 10.63 -1.51
C THR A 95 -14.24 11.15 -1.47
N ASN A 96 -14.38 12.45 -1.63
CA ASN A 96 -15.62 13.12 -1.99
C ASN A 96 -15.28 14.25 -2.97
N ASN A 97 -15.78 14.17 -4.21
CA ASN A 97 -15.50 15.13 -5.28
C ASN A 97 -16.66 16.12 -5.46
N GLY A 98 -17.29 16.58 -4.37
CA GLY A 98 -18.50 17.40 -4.42
C GLY A 98 -19.77 16.62 -4.81
N SER A 99 -19.71 15.28 -4.76
CA SER A 99 -20.89 14.43 -4.87
C SER A 99 -21.56 14.29 -3.49
N THR A 100 -22.71 13.61 -3.44
CA THR A 100 -23.40 13.38 -2.15
C THR A 100 -22.76 12.24 -1.35
N GLY A 101 -21.83 11.48 -1.91
CA GLY A 101 -21.36 10.21 -1.36
C GLY A 101 -19.85 10.10 -1.26
N LYS A 102 -19.40 9.33 -0.26
CA LYS A 102 -17.99 8.96 -0.11
C LYS A 102 -17.67 7.76 -0.98
N GLN A 103 -16.61 7.87 -1.78
CA GLN A 103 -16.04 6.75 -2.53
C GLN A 103 -14.81 6.22 -1.79
N TYR A 104 -14.61 4.92 -1.89
CA TYR A 104 -13.55 4.20 -1.18
C TYR A 104 -12.62 3.57 -2.21
N TYR A 105 -11.34 3.89 -2.13
CA TYR A 105 -10.32 3.42 -3.05
C TYR A 105 -9.27 2.60 -2.30
N LEU A 106 -8.98 1.40 -2.82
CA LEU A 106 -7.87 0.58 -2.35
C LEU A 106 -6.58 0.99 -3.08
N VAL A 107 -5.52 1.23 -2.32
CA VAL A 107 -4.21 1.59 -2.86
C VAL A 107 -3.10 0.78 -2.18
N PRO A 108 -2.31 -0.02 -2.91
CA PRO A 108 -1.09 -0.59 -2.36
C PRO A 108 0.03 0.46 -2.37
N VAL A 109 0.86 0.42 -1.35
CA VAL A 109 2.04 1.27 -1.19
C VAL A 109 3.24 0.36 -0.98
N LEU A 110 4.10 0.31 -1.99
CA LEU A 110 5.32 -0.51 -1.95
C LEU A 110 6.46 0.25 -1.28
N ARG A 111 7.24 -0.47 -0.49
CA ARG A 111 8.54 -0.02 -0.03
C ARG A 111 9.59 -0.33 -1.09
N GLN A 112 10.28 0.72 -1.52
CA GLN A 112 11.40 0.63 -2.45
C GLN A 112 12.63 1.26 -1.79
N GLY A 113 13.37 0.43 -1.05
CA GLY A 113 14.46 0.87 -0.19
C GLY A 113 13.97 1.84 0.88
N ASN A 114 14.44 3.09 0.82
CA ASN A 114 14.08 4.12 1.80
C ASN A 114 12.84 4.95 1.40
N ARG A 115 12.18 4.62 0.28
CA ARG A 115 11.01 5.33 -0.22
C ARG A 115 9.76 4.47 -0.15
N LEU A 116 8.62 5.11 -0.01
CA LEU A 116 7.31 4.51 -0.23
C LEU A 116 6.77 4.99 -1.57
N VAL A 117 6.15 4.10 -2.33
CA VAL A 117 5.58 4.38 -3.66
C VAL A 117 4.16 3.83 -3.70
N ALA A 118 3.18 4.72 -3.76
CA ALA A 118 1.79 4.33 -4.02
C ALA A 118 1.65 3.88 -5.48
N LEU A 119 0.94 2.79 -5.72
CA LEU A 119 0.57 2.37 -7.08
C LEU A 119 -0.80 2.95 -7.46
N ASN A 120 -1.43 2.41 -8.50
CA ASN A 120 -2.77 2.80 -8.90
C ASN A 120 -3.80 2.50 -7.80
N ALA A 121 -4.77 3.39 -7.67
CA ALA A 121 -5.96 3.16 -6.89
C ALA A 121 -6.99 2.32 -7.68
N ILE A 122 -7.77 1.49 -6.97
CA ILE A 122 -8.97 0.84 -7.50
C ILE A 122 -10.16 1.27 -6.63
N LEU A 123 -11.23 1.76 -7.27
CA LEU A 123 -12.51 2.02 -6.60
C LEU A 123 -13.10 0.69 -6.10
N ILE A 124 -13.28 0.59 -4.78
CA ILE A 124 -13.89 -0.59 -4.16
C ILE A 124 -15.39 -0.43 -3.92
N GLY A 125 -15.88 0.80 -3.78
CA GLY A 125 -17.32 1.08 -3.68
C GLY A 125 -17.65 2.48 -3.22
N GLU A 126 -18.95 2.76 -3.09
CA GLU A 126 -19.48 4.05 -2.63
C GLU A 126 -20.43 3.82 -1.45
N ARG A 127 -20.19 4.52 -0.32
CA ARG A 127 -20.94 4.38 0.94
C ARG A 127 -20.92 2.96 1.53
N ILE A 128 -19.82 2.24 1.31
CA ILE A 128 -19.61 0.89 1.86
C ILE A 128 -19.19 0.93 3.34
N SER A 129 -19.31 -0.20 4.04
CA SER A 129 -18.75 -0.40 5.38
C SER A 129 -17.69 -1.50 5.35
N ILE A 130 -16.42 -1.13 5.51
CA ILE A 130 -15.32 -2.11 5.52
C ILE A 130 -15.40 -2.94 6.81
N VAL A 131 -15.28 -4.25 6.67
CA VAL A 131 -15.34 -5.24 7.75
C VAL A 131 -13.96 -5.76 8.09
N SER A 132 -13.16 -6.10 7.09
CA SER A 132 -11.79 -6.56 7.28
C SER A 132 -10.92 -6.28 6.05
N MET A 133 -9.63 -6.09 6.27
CA MET A 133 -8.61 -6.05 5.23
C MET A 133 -7.37 -6.74 5.77
N ILE A 134 -6.73 -7.60 4.98
CA ILE A 134 -5.50 -8.31 5.34
C ILE A 134 -4.56 -8.41 4.13
N ILE A 135 -3.27 -8.63 4.41
CA ILE A 135 -2.28 -9.01 3.40
C ILE A 135 -1.79 -10.42 3.74
N GLU A 136 -2.08 -11.37 2.85
CA GLU A 136 -1.63 -12.76 2.96
C GLU A 136 -1.21 -13.26 1.59
N ASP A 137 -0.15 -14.07 1.51
CA ASP A 137 0.37 -14.63 0.26
C ASP A 137 0.58 -13.60 -0.87
N GLN A 138 1.08 -12.40 -0.51
CA GLN A 138 1.29 -11.25 -1.41
C GLN A 138 0.00 -10.76 -2.09
N GLN A 139 -1.16 -11.03 -1.48
CA GLN A 139 -2.48 -10.62 -1.95
C GLN A 139 -3.16 -9.77 -0.88
N ILE A 140 -4.01 -8.86 -1.33
CA ILE A 140 -4.86 -8.05 -0.46
C ILE A 140 -6.25 -8.66 -0.49
N ASP A 141 -6.71 -9.16 0.65
CA ASP A 141 -8.07 -9.60 0.84
C ASP A 141 -8.86 -8.52 1.59
N ILE A 142 -9.98 -8.12 1.02
CA ILE A 142 -10.88 -7.14 1.63
C ILE A 142 -12.31 -7.67 1.68
N VAL A 143 -12.95 -7.45 2.82
CA VAL A 143 -14.36 -7.73 3.05
C VAL A 143 -15.03 -6.43 3.45
N TYR A 144 -16.15 -6.12 2.81
CA TYR A 144 -16.96 -4.96 3.13
C TYR A 144 -18.43 -5.27 2.90
N LEU A 145 -19.30 -4.47 3.52
CA LEU A 145 -20.72 -4.48 3.27
C LEU A 145 -21.06 -3.43 2.21
N ASP A 146 -21.92 -3.81 1.28
CA ASP A 146 -22.52 -2.94 0.27
C ASP A 146 -24.05 -3.08 0.27
N ARG A 147 -24.72 -2.23 -0.50
CA ARG A 147 -26.17 -2.29 -0.74
C ARG A 147 -26.51 -3.37 -1.77
N GLU A 148 -27.77 -3.81 -1.81
CA GLU A 148 -28.21 -4.70 -2.90
C GLU A 148 -28.24 -3.94 -4.23
N PRO A 149 -28.00 -4.61 -5.37
CA PRO A 149 -28.22 -4.00 -6.67
C PRO A 149 -29.64 -3.46 -6.81
N GLY A 150 -29.78 -2.15 -7.05
CA GLY A 150 -31.07 -1.48 -7.17
C GLY A 150 -31.58 -0.81 -5.88
N ASP A 151 -30.92 -1.02 -4.74
CA ASP A 151 -31.23 -0.28 -3.51
C ASP A 151 -30.94 1.22 -3.67
N SER A 152 -31.69 2.04 -2.91
CA SER A 152 -31.47 3.48 -2.82
C SER A 152 -30.09 3.82 -2.22
N MET A 153 -29.50 4.96 -2.61
CA MET A 153 -28.21 5.45 -2.09
C MET A 153 -28.21 5.78 -0.59
N VAL A 154 -29.39 5.84 0.05
CA VAL A 154 -29.54 6.04 1.50
C VAL A 154 -29.77 4.72 2.25
N ALA A 155 -29.92 3.60 1.55
CA ALA A 155 -30.03 2.29 2.20
C ALA A 155 -28.72 1.96 2.93
N LEU A 156 -28.83 1.28 4.06
CA LEU A 156 -27.66 0.82 4.81
C LEU A 156 -27.00 -0.36 4.07
N PRO A 157 -25.66 -0.39 3.99
CA PRO A 157 -24.95 -1.53 3.43
C PRO A 157 -25.14 -2.76 4.32
N LYS A 158 -25.47 -3.90 3.70
CA LYS A 158 -25.85 -5.15 4.40
C LYS A 158 -25.35 -6.42 3.70
N ILE A 159 -25.00 -6.35 2.42
CA ILE A 159 -24.52 -7.50 1.65
C ILE A 159 -23.02 -7.57 1.74
N GLU A 160 -22.50 -8.69 2.23
CA GLU A 160 -21.06 -8.92 2.29
C GLU A 160 -20.49 -9.15 0.88
N ILE A 161 -19.48 -8.35 0.55
CA ILE A 161 -18.69 -8.46 -0.67
C ILE A 161 -17.25 -8.80 -0.27
N ARG A 162 -16.68 -9.80 -0.95
CA ARG A 162 -15.29 -10.23 -0.78
C ARG A 162 -14.55 -9.99 -2.09
N ARG A 163 -13.46 -9.25 -2.02
CA ARG A 163 -12.59 -8.97 -3.18
C ARG A 163 -11.15 -9.26 -2.80
N ARG A 164 -10.40 -9.72 -3.79
CA ARG A 164 -9.02 -10.14 -3.64
C ARG A 164 -8.19 -9.47 -4.71
N PHE A 165 -7.02 -8.96 -4.35
CA PHE A 165 -6.17 -8.21 -5.26
C PHE A 165 -4.73 -8.69 -5.19
N SER A 166 -4.00 -8.49 -6.29
CA SER A 166 -2.57 -8.76 -6.39
C SER A 166 -1.89 -7.65 -7.17
N ILE A 167 -0.58 -7.49 -6.99
CA ILE A 167 0.21 -6.58 -7.81
C ILE A 167 0.80 -7.38 -8.98
N LYS A 168 0.51 -6.94 -10.21
CA LYS A 168 1.10 -7.48 -11.43
C LYS A 168 1.76 -6.34 -12.20
N SER A 169 3.05 -6.46 -12.49
CA SER A 169 3.81 -5.44 -13.22
C SER A 169 3.65 -4.03 -12.63
N ASN A 170 3.81 -3.91 -11.29
CA ASN A 170 3.62 -2.66 -10.54
C ASN A 170 2.23 -2.03 -10.67
N THR A 171 1.21 -2.83 -10.98
CA THR A 171 -0.19 -2.38 -11.05
C THR A 171 -1.04 -3.28 -10.16
N LEU A 172 -1.85 -2.66 -9.28
CA LEU A 172 -2.88 -3.37 -8.55
C LEU A 172 -3.93 -3.90 -9.54
N ALA A 173 -4.25 -5.18 -9.44
CA ALA A 173 -5.28 -5.83 -10.22
C ALA A 173 -6.15 -6.69 -9.32
N GLU A 174 -7.46 -6.67 -9.58
CA GLU A 174 -8.38 -7.60 -8.94
C GLU A 174 -8.17 -9.01 -9.48
N LEU A 175 -8.16 -9.98 -8.56
CA LEU A 175 -8.18 -11.39 -8.89
C LEU A 175 -9.64 -11.80 -9.04
N GLN A 176 -10.01 -12.14 -10.27
CA GLN A 176 -11.33 -12.70 -10.54
C GLN A 176 -11.38 -14.10 -9.92
N LEU A 177 -12.06 -14.23 -8.78
CA LEU A 177 -12.34 -15.53 -8.19
C LEU A 177 -13.16 -16.33 -9.21
N SER A 178 -12.73 -17.55 -9.56
CA SER A 178 -13.52 -18.40 -10.46
C SER A 178 -14.90 -18.64 -9.85
N GLN A 179 -15.95 -18.61 -10.70
CA GLN A 179 -17.35 -18.80 -10.27
C GLN A 179 -17.59 -20.13 -9.56
N ASP A 180 -16.65 -21.08 -9.64
CA ASP A 180 -16.73 -22.42 -9.04
C ASP A 180 -16.76 -22.42 -7.50
N PHE A 181 -16.51 -21.29 -6.84
CA PHE A 181 -16.56 -21.16 -5.37
C PHE A 181 -17.88 -20.61 -4.81
N TYR A 182 -18.81 -20.15 -5.64
CA TYR A 182 -20.15 -19.76 -5.19
C TYR A 182 -21.12 -20.96 -5.19
N VAL A 183 -20.75 -22.07 -4.54
CA VAL A 183 -21.74 -23.06 -4.12
C VAL A 183 -22.41 -22.55 -2.86
N LYS A 184 -23.64 -22.05 -3.04
CA LYS A 184 -24.64 -21.81 -1.99
C LYS A 184 -24.50 -22.82 -0.85
N ARG A 185 -24.38 -22.34 0.38
CA ARG A 185 -24.91 -23.04 1.55
C ARG A 185 -26.14 -22.30 2.03
#